data_AF-A0A8S2W782-F1
#
_entry.id   AF-A0A8S2W782-F1
#
_cell.length_a   1.000
_cell.length_b   1.000
_cell.length_c   1.000
_cell.angle_alpha   90.00
_cell.angle_beta   90.00
_cell.angle_gamma   90.00
#
_symmetry.space_group_name_H-M   'P 1'
#
loop_
_entity.id
_entity.type
_entity.pdbx_description
1 polymer ?
#
loop_
_entity_poly.entity_id
_entity_poly.type
_entity_poly.pdbx_seq_one_letter_code
_entity_poly.pdbx_strand_id
1 'polypeptide(L)' 'YMDQQFSNPIYAADFNDRVSRQKIILEQANAIGNRIYGTIKLVSFSLQKRVKVRLTTDNWISFKDYE' A
#
# COMPACT_ATOMS: atom_id res chain seq x y z
N TYR A 1 -3.19 20.61 -1.99
CA TYR A 1 -3.37 19.35 -2.74
C TYR A 1 -2.47 18.30 -2.10
N MET A 2 -2.94 17.06 -1.97
CA MET A 2 -2.10 15.96 -1.50
C MET A 2 -1.34 15.40 -2.70
N ASP A 3 -0.01 15.56 -2.70
CA ASP A 3 0.84 15.06 -3.79
C ASP A 3 1.65 13.86 -3.30
N GLN A 4 1.74 12.82 -4.13
CA GLN A 4 2.49 11.61 -3.82
C GLN A 4 4.00 11.90 -3.79
N GLN A 5 4.67 11.54 -2.70
CA GLN A 5 6.10 11.80 -2.47
C GLN A 5 7.01 10.61 -2.82
N PHE A 6 6.48 9.56 -3.46
CA PHE A 6 7.23 8.36 -3.82
C PHE A 6 6.89 7.90 -5.24
N SER A 7 7.88 7.31 -5.93
CA SER A 7 7.66 6.69 -7.24
C SER A 7 6.70 5.51 -7.15
N ASN A 8 5.86 5.34 -8.18
CA ASN A 8 4.90 4.25 -8.22
C ASN A 8 5.61 2.88 -8.12
N PRO A 9 5.35 2.06 -7.08
CA PRO A 9 6.11 0.84 -6.79
C PRO A 9 6.10 -0.20 -7.91
N ILE A 10 5.03 -0.27 -8.71
CA ILE A 10 4.92 -1.23 -9.82
C ILE A 10 6.02 -1.08 -10.87
N TYR A 11 6.61 0.12 -10.99
CA TYR A 11 7.69 0.40 -11.94
C TYR A 11 9.09 0.08 -11.38
N ALA A 12 9.19 -0.33 -10.12
CA ALA A 12 10.46 -0.76 -9.56
C ALA A 12 10.91 -2.08 -10.22
N ALA A 13 12.17 -2.16 -10.64
CA ALA A 13 12.72 -3.33 -11.34
C ALA A 13 12.63 -4.62 -10.49
N ASP A 14 12.68 -4.48 -9.16
CA ASP A 14 12.62 -5.58 -8.20
C ASP A 14 11.19 -5.84 -7.66
N PHE A 15 10.15 -5.22 -8.25
CA PHE A 15 8.79 -5.29 -7.72
C PHE A 15 8.30 -6.73 -7.51
N ASN A 16 8.46 -7.61 -8.50
CA ASN A 16 8.02 -9.01 -8.38
C ASN A 16 8.84 -9.80 -7.35
N ASP A 17 10.14 -9.52 -7.22
CA ASP A 17 10.99 -10.12 -6.19
C ASP A 17 10.53 -9.68 -4.80
N ARG A 18 10.15 -8.40 -4.64
CA ARG A 18 9.59 -7.89 -3.40
C ARG A 18 8.23 -8.50 -3.08
N VAL A 19 7.34 -8.67 -4.06
CA VAL A 19 6.05 -9.39 -3.87
C VAL A 19 6.31 -10.79 -3.34
N SER A 20 7.24 -11.53 -3.95
CA SER A 20 7.52 -12.91 -3.56
C SER A 20 8.16 -13.00 -2.16
N ARG A 21 8.96 -12.02 -1.75
CA ARG A 21 9.60 -11.97 -0.42
C ARG A 21 8.66 -11.47 0.67
N GLN A 22 8.02 -10.32 0.47
CA GLN A 22 7.20 -9.62 1.47
C GLN A 22 5.76 -10.13 1.52
N LYS A 23 5.32 -10.90 0.51
CA LYS A 23 3.99 -11.50 0.37
C LYS A 23 2.83 -10.54 0.16
N ILE A 24 3.02 -9.26 0.51
CA ILE A 24 2.08 -8.18 0.33
C ILE A 24 2.87 -6.90 0.06
N ILE A 25 2.45 -6.12 -0.92
CA ILE A 25 3.09 -4.85 -1.28
C ILE A 25 2.08 -3.89 -1.88
N LEU A 26 2.30 -2.60 -1.68
CA LEU A 26 1.59 -1.56 -2.42
C LEU A 26 2.01 -1.63 -3.89
N GLU A 27 1.06 -1.81 -4.80
CA GLU A 27 1.32 -1.79 -6.24
C GLU A 27 1.34 -0.36 -6.76
N GLN A 28 0.31 0.42 -6.41
CA GLN A 28 0.16 1.83 -6.78
C GLN A 28 -0.72 2.55 -5.76
N ALA A 29 -0.53 3.86 -5.63
CA ALA A 29 -1.44 4.75 -4.90
C ALA A 29 -1.55 6.10 -5.61
N ASN A 30 -2.74 6.69 -5.58
CA ASN A 30 -3.04 8.01 -6.12
C ASN A 30 -3.83 8.81 -5.09
N ALA A 31 -3.57 10.12 -5.00
CA ALA A 31 -4.34 11.04 -4.18
C ALA A 31 -5.21 11.92 -5.08
N ILE A 32 -6.53 11.95 -4.83
CA ILE A 32 -7.48 12.78 -5.57
C ILE A 32 -8.32 13.55 -4.56
N GLY A 33 -8.10 14.86 -4.47
CA GLY A 33 -8.70 15.71 -3.44
C GLY A 33 -8.24 15.29 -2.04
N ASN A 34 -9.19 14.92 -1.18
CA ASN A 34 -8.94 14.45 0.20
C ASN A 34 -9.05 12.91 0.34
N ARG A 35 -8.85 12.17 -0.75
CA ARG A 35 -8.96 10.71 -0.77
C ARG A 35 -7.71 10.09 -1.35
N ILE A 36 -7.32 8.97 -0.77
CA ILE A 36 -6.23 8.11 -1.26
C ILE A 36 -6.89 6.86 -1.84
N TYR A 37 -6.50 6.53 -3.06
CA TYR A 37 -6.87 5.30 -3.75
C TYR A 37 -5.61 4.49 -4.00
N GLY A 38 -5.69 3.16 -3.96
CA GLY A 38 -4.52 2.34 -4.25
C GLY A 38 -4.87 0.88 -4.48
N THR A 39 -3.91 0.17 -5.07
CA THR A 39 -3.97 -1.27 -5.30
C THR A 39 -2.89 -1.94 -4.47
N ILE A 40 -3.24 -3.00 -3.75
CA ILE A 40 -2.29 -3.83 -2.99
C ILE A 40 -2.20 -5.19 -3.69
N LYS A 41 -0.98 -5.61 -4.00
CA LYS A 41 -0.70 -6.93 -4.55
C LYS A 41 -0.27 -7.86 -3.43
N LEU A 42 -0.81 -9.07 -3.43
CA LEU A 42 -0.49 -10.10 -2.44
C LEU A 42 -0.31 -11.48 -3.08
N VAL A 43 0.46 -12.33 -2.42
CA VAL A 43 0.57 -13.75 -2.75
C VAL A 43 -0.53 -14.51 -2.02
N SER A 44 -1.33 -15.26 -2.78
CA SER A 44 -2.46 -16.00 -2.22
C SER A 44 -2.03 -17.34 -1.63
N PHE A 45 -1.91 -17.43 -0.30
CA PHE A 45 -1.62 -18.68 0.41
C PHE A 45 -2.86 -19.43 0.90
N SER A 46 -3.99 -18.73 1.03
CA SER A 46 -5.25 -19.25 1.57
C SER A 46 -6.44 -18.59 0.91
N LEU A 47 -7.62 -19.19 1.01
CA LEU A 47 -8.86 -18.57 0.52
C LEU A 47 -9.22 -17.31 1.33
N GLN A 48 -9.16 -17.40 2.67
CA GLN A 48 -9.47 -16.27 3.55
C GLN A 48 -8.27 -15.36 3.73
N LYS A 49 -8.44 -14.07 3.42
CA LYS A 49 -7.42 -13.04 3.54
C LYS A 49 -8.03 -11.80 4.17
N ARG A 50 -7.24 -11.11 5.00
CA ARG A 50 -7.59 -9.80 5.54
C ARG A 50 -6.42 -8.86 5.28
N VAL A 51 -6.69 -7.78 4.57
CA VAL A 51 -5.74 -6.70 4.30
C VAL A 51 -6.25 -5.47 5.04
N LYS A 52 -5.35 -4.69 5.60
CA LYS A 52 -5.66 -3.40 6.21
C LYS A 52 -4.63 -2.38 5.80
N VAL A 53 -5.07 -1.14 5.62
CA VAL A 53 -4.19 0.01 5.43
C VAL A 53 -4.16 0.79 6.74
N ARG A 54 -2.97 0.99 7.30
CA ARG A 54 -2.76 1.81 8.49
C ARG A 54 -2.22 3.17 8.09
N LEU A 55 -2.91 4.22 8.54
CA LEU A 55 -2.52 5.61 8.27
C LEU A 55 -2.28 6.36 9.58
N THR A 56 -1.31 7.28 9.55
CA THR A 56 -0.94 8.22 10.61
C THR A 56 -0.72 9.60 10.01
N THR A 57 -0.90 10.65 10.82
CA THR A 57 -0.50 12.02 10.50
C THR A 57 0.38 12.66 11.57
N ASP A 58 0.73 11.93 12.63
CA ASP A 58 1.42 12.44 13.82
C ASP A 58 2.67 11.62 14.17
N ASN A 59 3.50 11.30 13.17
CA ASN A 59 4.74 10.52 13.36
C ASN A 59 4.51 9.14 14.01
N TRP A 60 3.40 8.48 13.69
CA TRP A 60 3.01 7.17 14.23
C TRP A 60 2.69 7.16 15.74
N ILE A 61 2.41 8.32 16.34
CA ILE A 61 1.91 8.40 17.73
C ILE A 61 0.50 7.82 17.81
N SER A 62 -0.36 8.14 16.84
CA SER A 62 -1.67 7.54 16.67
C SER A 62 -1.84 7.01 15.25
N PHE A 63 -2.76 6.07 15.08
CA PHE A 63 -3.06 5.51 13.77
C PHE A 63 -4.52 5.10 13.65
N LYS A 64 -4.97 4.99 12.40
CA LYS A 64 -6.26 4.40 12.05
C LYS A 64 -6.08 3.31 11.02
N ASP A 65 -6.74 2.18 11.27
CA ASP A 65 -6.81 1.06 10.34
C ASP A 65 -8.06 1.18 9.46
N TYR A 66 -7.87 0.97 8.16
CA TYR A 66 -8.91 0.90 7.15
C TYR A 66 -8.90 -0.51 6.54
N GLU A 67 -10.09 -1.06 6.27
CA GLU A 67 -10.25 -2.35 5.58
C GLU A 67 -10.28 -2.17 4.06
#